data_AF-A0A352A8A7-F1
#
_entry.id   AF-A0A352A8A7-F1
#
_cell.length_a   1.000
_cell.length_b   1.000
_cell.length_c   1.000
_cell.angle_alpha   90.00
_cell.angle_beta   90.00
_cell.angle_gamma   90.00
#
_symmetry.space_group_name_H-M   'P 1'
#
loop_
_entity.id
_entity.type
_entity.pdbx_description
1 polymer ?
#
loop_
_entity_poly.entity_id
_entity_poly.type
_entity_poly.pdbx_seq_one_letter_code
_entity_poly.pdbx_strand_id
1 'polypeptide(L)'
;MSQRKILLLEPNYKNKYPPMGLMKISTYYRCRGDDVRFFKGDLKTFAAHLLFEEYLKNADKEKSTVDNLIYNYIVKRGALKIIEYIKTGRHSTLKIIEEFSSLSSDKEKCTIEDLLHVMSDYRRRYRDEDYPKFDRVEVTTLFTFYWEETINTIKFAKKFCKTIQDVRVGGISSSLVPEYIQNDTGIYPHIGLLKEPFTRDRDEKGNVIIDELPLDYSILEEID
;
A
#
# COMPACT_ATOMS: atom_id res chain seq x y z
N MET A 1 1.15 17.11 -16.39
CA MET A 1 2.10 16.28 -15.62
C MET A 1 1.36 15.02 -15.19
N SER A 2 2.00 13.85 -15.25
CA SER A 2 1.40 12.60 -14.74
C SER A 2 1.13 12.75 -13.24
N GLN A 3 -0.04 12.30 -12.79
CA GLN A 3 -0.37 12.19 -11.37
C GLN A 3 0.60 11.21 -10.69
N ARG A 4 1.34 11.67 -9.67
CA ARG A 4 2.24 10.79 -8.89
C ARG A 4 1.42 9.95 -7.93
N LYS A 5 1.86 8.72 -7.68
CA LYS A 5 1.30 7.84 -6.64
C LYS A 5 2.12 7.95 -5.37
N ILE A 6 1.48 8.30 -4.27
CA ILE A 6 2.09 8.53 -2.97
C ILE A 6 1.52 7.52 -1.97
N LEU A 7 2.40 6.82 -1.25
CA LEU A 7 2.02 5.92 -0.17
C LEU A 7 2.44 6.51 1.17
N LEU A 8 1.49 6.70 2.08
CA LEU A 8 1.71 7.13 3.44
C LEU A 8 1.54 5.94 4.38
N LEU A 9 2.55 5.63 5.17
CA LEU A 9 2.57 4.45 6.03
C LEU A 9 2.67 4.83 7.50
N GLU A 10 1.74 4.28 8.28
CA GLU A 10 1.88 4.18 9.72
C GLU A 10 2.27 2.74 10.10
N PRO A 11 3.36 2.53 10.86
CA PRO A 11 3.71 1.20 11.35
C PRO A 11 2.56 0.58 12.17
N ASN A 12 2.46 -0.74 12.16
CA ASN A 12 1.35 -1.50 12.75
C ASN A 12 1.41 -1.61 14.29
N TYR A 13 1.64 -0.48 14.98
CA TYR A 13 1.54 -0.37 16.42
C TYR A 13 0.14 0.14 16.85
N LYS A 14 -0.20 -0.05 18.13
CA LYS A 14 -1.42 0.52 18.72
C LYS A 14 -1.20 1.96 19.17
N ASN A 15 -2.09 2.86 18.77
CA ASN A 15 -2.11 4.26 19.19
C ASN A 15 -3.53 4.81 19.18
N LYS A 16 -3.77 5.81 20.04
CA LYS A 16 -5.07 6.47 20.20
C LYS A 16 -5.28 7.67 19.28
N TYR A 17 -4.19 8.25 18.78
CA TYR A 17 -4.21 9.49 18.02
C TYR A 17 -3.89 9.20 16.55
N PRO A 18 -4.61 9.82 15.60
CA PRO A 18 -4.31 9.68 14.18
C PRO A 18 -2.94 10.28 13.85
N PRO A 19 -2.29 9.85 12.75
CA PRO A 19 -0.97 10.33 12.36
C PRO A 19 -1.07 11.74 11.74
N MET A 20 -1.25 12.77 12.57
CA MET A 20 -1.47 14.17 12.13
C MET A 20 -0.43 14.66 11.12
N GLY A 21 0.84 14.28 11.28
CA GLY A 21 1.89 14.62 10.31
C GLY A 21 1.60 14.07 8.91
N LEU A 22 1.15 12.81 8.82
CA LEU A 22 0.74 12.20 7.55
C LEU A 22 -0.54 12.83 6.99
N MET A 23 -1.48 13.26 7.85
CA MET A 23 -2.69 13.96 7.42
C MET A 23 -2.34 15.29 6.72
N LYS A 24 -1.41 16.08 7.26
CA LYS A 24 -0.94 17.31 6.61
C LYS A 24 -0.16 17.04 5.32
N ILE A 25 0.67 15.99 5.31
CA ILE A 25 1.38 15.53 4.11
C ILE A 25 0.39 15.07 3.02
N SER A 26 -0.71 14.42 3.40
CA SER A 26 -1.77 14.03 2.48
C SER A 26 -2.41 15.25 1.84
N THR A 27 -2.82 16.25 2.64
CA THR A 27 -3.32 17.54 2.14
C THR A 27 -2.36 18.14 1.13
N TYR A 28 -1.07 18.21 1.46
CA TYR A 28 -0.04 18.74 0.56
C TYR A 28 -0.03 18.05 -0.81
N TYR A 29 0.01 16.73 -0.83
CA TYR A 29 0.08 15.95 -2.07
C TYR A 29 -1.23 16.01 -2.87
N ARG A 30 -2.38 15.93 -2.21
CA ARG A 30 -3.70 16.05 -2.88
C ARG A 30 -3.91 17.43 -3.49
N CYS A 31 -3.51 18.51 -2.81
CA CYS A 31 -3.53 19.86 -3.38
C CYS A 31 -2.66 20.01 -4.64
N ARG A 32 -1.65 19.16 -4.81
CA ARG A 32 -0.80 19.13 -6.00
C ARG A 32 -1.39 18.29 -7.15
N GLY A 33 -2.46 17.56 -6.89
CA GLY A 33 -3.11 16.63 -7.81
C GLY A 33 -2.50 15.23 -7.82
N ASP A 34 -1.77 14.84 -6.77
CA ASP A 34 -1.21 13.49 -6.63
C ASP A 34 -2.26 12.50 -6.11
N ASP A 35 -2.09 11.22 -6.47
CA ASP A 35 -2.88 10.09 -5.93
C ASP A 35 -2.26 9.65 -4.61
N VAL A 36 -2.96 9.86 -3.50
CA VAL A 36 -2.46 9.58 -2.15
C VAL A 36 -3.23 8.43 -1.55
N ARG A 37 -2.48 7.43 -1.09
CA ARG A 37 -2.98 6.28 -0.34
C ARG A 37 -2.35 6.22 1.04
N PHE A 38 -3.15 6.07 2.07
CA PHE A 38 -2.71 5.75 3.42
C PHE A 38 -2.86 4.26 3.69
N PHE A 39 -1.92 3.70 4.46
CA PHE A 39 -2.05 2.33 4.94
C PHE A 39 -1.43 2.16 6.33
N LYS A 40 -2.13 1.37 7.14
CA LYS A 40 -1.68 0.90 8.45
C LYS A 40 -2.12 -0.54 8.64
N GLY A 41 -1.16 -1.44 8.89
CA GLY A 41 -1.47 -2.85 9.07
C GLY A 41 -0.33 -3.77 8.60
N ASP A 42 -0.68 -5.01 8.24
CA ASP A 42 0.29 -5.99 7.73
C ASP A 42 0.69 -5.67 6.28
N LEU A 43 1.91 -5.15 6.10
CA LEU A 43 2.46 -4.81 4.77
C LEU A 43 2.60 -6.01 3.83
N LYS A 44 2.68 -7.25 4.35
CA LYS A 44 2.66 -8.45 3.50
C LYS A 44 1.26 -8.68 2.92
N THR A 45 0.21 -8.46 3.70
CA THR A 45 -1.16 -8.48 3.18
C THR A 45 -1.38 -7.35 2.19
N PHE A 46 -0.88 -6.14 2.50
CA PHE A 46 -0.95 -4.99 1.61
C PHE A 46 -0.30 -5.26 0.25
N ALA A 47 0.90 -5.86 0.23
CA ALA A 47 1.58 -6.22 -1.01
C ALA A 47 0.76 -7.17 -1.90
N ALA A 48 0.11 -8.18 -1.30
CA ALA A 48 -0.80 -9.06 -2.02
C ALA A 48 -2.05 -8.33 -2.52
N HIS A 49 -2.56 -7.38 -1.74
CA HIS A 49 -3.70 -6.54 -2.12
C HIS A 49 -3.36 -5.63 -3.31
N LEU A 50 -2.17 -5.01 -3.35
CA LEU A 50 -1.72 -4.21 -4.49
C LEU A 50 -1.67 -5.02 -5.78
N LEU A 51 -1.13 -6.24 -5.73
CA LEU A 51 -1.10 -7.16 -6.88
C LEU A 51 -2.51 -7.54 -7.33
N PHE A 52 -3.42 -7.78 -6.38
CA PHE A 52 -4.83 -8.03 -6.67
C PHE A 52 -5.53 -6.83 -7.34
N GLU A 53 -5.29 -5.61 -6.89
CA GLU A 53 -5.82 -4.41 -7.54
C GLU A 53 -5.30 -4.24 -8.96
N GLU A 54 -4.03 -4.57 -9.19
CA GLU A 54 -3.45 -4.55 -10.53
C GLU A 54 -4.06 -5.63 -11.44
N TYR A 55 -4.34 -6.81 -10.89
CA TYR A 55 -5.15 -7.83 -11.56
C TYR A 55 -6.51 -7.29 -11.99
N LEU A 56 -7.27 -6.69 -11.06
CA LEU A 56 -8.61 -6.16 -11.38
C LEU A 56 -8.60 -5.09 -12.46
N LYS A 57 -7.55 -4.26 -12.53
CA LYS A 57 -7.41 -3.23 -13.57
C LYS A 57 -7.17 -3.83 -14.96
N ASN A 58 -6.54 -5.00 -15.03
CA ASN A 58 -6.17 -5.64 -16.28
C ASN A 58 -7.16 -6.76 -16.72
N ALA A 59 -8.03 -7.21 -15.81
CA ALA A 59 -8.99 -8.28 -16.05
C ALA A 59 -10.05 -7.87 -17.10
N ASP A 60 -10.29 -8.75 -18.09
CA ASP A 60 -11.32 -8.52 -19.13
C ASP A 60 -12.59 -9.31 -18.79
N LYS A 61 -13.39 -8.77 -17.86
CA LYS A 61 -14.62 -9.42 -17.38
C LYS A 61 -15.70 -9.64 -18.45
N GLU A 62 -15.58 -9.02 -19.62
CA GLU A 62 -16.56 -9.16 -20.72
C GLU A 62 -16.20 -10.31 -21.65
N LYS A 63 -14.90 -10.58 -21.85
CA LYS A 63 -14.42 -11.62 -22.78
C LYS A 63 -13.83 -12.85 -22.10
N SER A 64 -13.26 -12.69 -20.91
CA SER A 64 -12.62 -13.77 -20.17
C SER A 64 -13.60 -14.37 -19.17
N THR A 65 -14.00 -15.61 -19.42
CA THR A 65 -14.83 -16.42 -18.52
C THR A 65 -14.23 -16.48 -17.10
N VAL A 66 -12.91 -16.63 -17.01
CA VAL A 66 -12.19 -16.73 -15.73
C VAL A 66 -12.25 -15.41 -14.97
N ASP A 67 -12.03 -14.28 -15.66
CA ASP A 67 -12.08 -12.96 -15.04
C ASP A 67 -13.52 -12.59 -14.64
N ASN A 68 -14.51 -12.96 -15.45
CA ASN A 68 -15.91 -12.79 -15.12
C ASN A 68 -16.30 -13.57 -13.85
N LEU A 69 -15.88 -14.83 -13.74
CA LEU A 69 -16.09 -15.64 -12.55
C LEU A 69 -15.46 -15.01 -11.32
N ILE A 70 -14.19 -14.60 -11.42
CA ILE A 70 -13.46 -13.98 -10.33
C ILE A 70 -14.15 -12.69 -9.89
N TYR A 71 -14.54 -11.82 -10.83
CA TYR A 71 -15.30 -10.61 -10.55
C TYR A 71 -16.61 -10.91 -9.82
N ASN A 72 -17.40 -11.86 -10.30
CA ASN A 72 -18.66 -12.27 -9.68
C ASN A 72 -18.46 -12.83 -8.27
N TYR A 73 -17.40 -13.61 -8.06
CA TYR A 73 -17.02 -14.09 -6.74
C TYR A 73 -16.72 -12.93 -5.80
N ILE A 74 -15.91 -11.96 -6.23
CA ILE A 74 -15.53 -10.80 -5.42
C ILE A 74 -16.76 -9.98 -5.03
N VAL A 75 -17.65 -9.70 -5.98
CA VAL A 75 -18.88 -8.94 -5.71
C VAL A 75 -19.76 -9.63 -4.66
N LYS A 76 -19.84 -10.97 -4.67
CA LYS A 76 -20.72 -11.71 -3.75
C LYS A 76 -20.05 -12.14 -2.44
N ARG A 77 -18.74 -12.35 -2.42
CA ARG A 77 -18.00 -13.00 -1.32
C ARG A 77 -16.78 -12.19 -0.83
N GLY A 78 -16.42 -11.12 -1.53
CA GLY A 78 -15.24 -10.31 -1.25
C GLY A 78 -13.94 -10.88 -1.82
N ALA A 79 -12.87 -10.09 -1.73
CA ALA A 79 -11.58 -10.40 -2.34
C ALA A 79 -10.62 -11.22 -1.46
N LEU A 80 -10.99 -11.49 -0.20
CA LEU A 80 -10.08 -12.05 0.82
C LEU A 80 -9.41 -13.35 0.38
N LYS A 81 -10.13 -14.24 -0.29
CA LYS A 81 -9.58 -15.51 -0.78
C LYS A 81 -8.53 -15.29 -1.88
N ILE A 82 -8.78 -14.40 -2.83
CA ILE A 82 -7.81 -14.15 -3.90
C ILE A 82 -6.52 -13.55 -3.32
N ILE A 83 -6.65 -12.59 -2.41
CA ILE A 83 -5.51 -11.96 -1.71
C ILE A 83 -4.75 -13.01 -0.88
N GLU A 84 -5.47 -13.89 -0.17
CA GLU A 84 -4.88 -15.00 0.59
C GLU A 84 -4.11 -15.97 -0.30
N TYR A 85 -4.62 -16.26 -1.50
CA TYR A 85 -3.91 -17.07 -2.50
C TYR A 85 -2.63 -16.36 -2.96
N ILE A 86 -2.68 -15.10 -3.37
CA ILE A 86 -1.50 -14.34 -3.82
C ILE A 86 -0.42 -14.35 -2.72
N LYS A 87 -0.82 -14.12 -1.47
CA LYS A 87 0.07 -14.10 -0.30
C LYS A 87 0.67 -15.47 0.01
N THR A 88 -0.14 -16.52 0.04
CA THR A 88 0.26 -17.83 0.62
C THR A 88 0.53 -18.93 -0.42
N GLY A 89 -0.08 -18.84 -1.59
CA GLY A 89 -0.06 -19.87 -2.63
C GLY A 89 -0.88 -21.11 -2.29
N ARG A 90 -1.78 -21.06 -1.30
CA ARG A 90 -2.62 -22.22 -0.93
C ARG A 90 -3.71 -22.44 -1.97
N HIS A 91 -3.65 -23.58 -2.68
CA HIS A 91 -4.63 -23.90 -3.73
C HIS A 91 -6.04 -24.11 -3.17
N SER A 92 -6.19 -24.52 -1.91
CA SER A 92 -7.50 -24.65 -1.24
C SER A 92 -8.33 -23.37 -1.31
N THR A 93 -7.66 -22.22 -1.36
CA THR A 93 -8.30 -20.92 -1.47
C THR A 93 -8.94 -20.69 -2.85
N LEU A 94 -8.31 -21.16 -3.93
CA LEU A 94 -8.87 -21.09 -5.28
C LEU A 94 -9.94 -22.16 -5.53
N LYS A 95 -9.83 -23.33 -4.89
CA LYS A 95 -10.88 -24.36 -4.93
C LYS A 95 -12.25 -23.83 -4.48
N ILE A 96 -12.27 -22.96 -3.47
CA ILE A 96 -13.50 -22.30 -3.01
C ILE A 96 -14.13 -21.43 -4.12
N ILE A 97 -13.31 -20.83 -5.00
CA ILE A 97 -13.78 -20.00 -6.11
C ILE A 97 -14.31 -20.90 -7.25
N GLU A 98 -13.63 -22.00 -7.52
CA GLU A 98 -14.08 -23.03 -8.47
C GLU A 98 -15.43 -23.64 -8.04
N GLU A 99 -15.56 -24.02 -6.77
CA GLU A 99 -16.82 -24.54 -6.21
C GLU A 99 -17.96 -23.54 -6.35
N PHE A 100 -17.68 -22.24 -6.16
CA PHE A 100 -18.66 -21.18 -6.39
C PHE A 100 -19.17 -21.14 -7.84
N SER A 101 -18.29 -21.38 -8.83
CA SER A 101 -18.67 -21.51 -10.25
C SER A 101 -19.64 -22.66 -10.50
N SER A 102 -19.50 -23.76 -9.77
CA SER A 102 -20.33 -24.97 -9.97
C SER A 102 -21.76 -24.85 -9.45
N LEU A 103 -22.02 -23.85 -8.59
CA LEU A 103 -23.32 -23.57 -7.99
C LEU A 103 -24.11 -22.49 -8.75
N SER A 104 -23.45 -21.73 -9.64
CA SER A 104 -24.09 -20.77 -10.54
C SER A 104 -24.66 -21.47 -11.77
N SER A 105 -25.86 -21.05 -12.19
CA SER A 105 -26.59 -21.58 -13.35
C SER A 105 -25.95 -21.26 -14.71
N ASP A 106 -24.82 -20.56 -14.71
CA ASP A 106 -24.12 -20.09 -15.91
C ASP A 106 -23.30 -21.24 -16.52
N LYS A 107 -23.44 -21.40 -17.84
CA LYS A 107 -23.01 -22.58 -18.62
C LYS A 107 -21.49 -22.73 -18.79
N GLU A 108 -20.69 -21.79 -18.32
CA GLU A 108 -19.24 -21.84 -18.47
C GLU A 108 -18.57 -22.22 -17.16
N LYS A 109 -18.06 -23.46 -17.12
CA LYS A 109 -17.38 -24.02 -15.96
C LYS A 109 -15.89 -23.66 -16.04
N CYS A 110 -15.39 -22.92 -15.06
CA CYS A 110 -13.97 -22.66 -14.88
C CYS A 110 -13.32 -23.79 -14.07
N THR A 111 -12.12 -24.22 -14.45
CA THR A 111 -11.34 -25.21 -13.69
C THR A 111 -10.36 -24.54 -12.75
N ILE A 112 -9.85 -25.26 -11.75
CA ILE A 112 -8.76 -24.75 -10.92
C ILE A 112 -7.49 -24.46 -11.73
N GLU A 113 -7.22 -25.20 -12.79
CA GLU A 113 -6.09 -24.96 -13.69
C GLU A 113 -6.19 -23.59 -14.35
N ASP A 114 -7.39 -23.17 -14.76
CA ASP A 114 -7.64 -21.85 -15.35
C ASP A 114 -7.40 -20.71 -14.33
N LEU A 115 -7.91 -20.89 -13.10
CA LEU A 115 -7.69 -19.93 -12.01
C LEU A 115 -6.19 -19.81 -11.67
N LEU A 116 -5.49 -20.94 -11.62
CA LEU A 116 -4.05 -20.97 -11.39
C LEU A 116 -3.30 -20.28 -12.52
N HIS A 117 -3.68 -20.50 -13.77
CA HIS A 117 -3.07 -19.85 -14.92
C HIS A 117 -3.11 -18.33 -14.78
N VAL A 118 -4.30 -17.76 -14.52
CA VAL A 118 -4.50 -16.31 -14.34
C VAL A 118 -3.75 -15.77 -13.10
N MET A 119 -3.77 -16.52 -12.00
CA MET A 119 -3.20 -16.03 -10.72
C MET A 119 -1.71 -16.33 -10.54
N SER A 120 -1.12 -17.21 -11.36
CA SER A 120 0.26 -17.67 -11.21
C SER A 120 1.29 -16.54 -11.30
N ASP A 121 1.07 -15.57 -12.18
CA ASP A 121 1.94 -14.41 -12.36
C ASP A 121 1.98 -13.54 -11.11
N TYR A 122 0.82 -13.18 -10.57
CA TYR A 122 0.68 -12.40 -9.34
C TYR A 122 1.27 -13.14 -8.13
N ARG A 123 1.08 -14.47 -8.05
CA ARG A 123 1.68 -15.29 -7.01
C ARG A 123 3.22 -15.37 -7.14
N ARG A 124 3.74 -15.45 -8.37
CA ARG A 124 5.19 -15.41 -8.65
C ARG A 124 5.77 -14.07 -8.23
N ARG A 125 5.21 -12.97 -8.72
CA ARG A 125 5.62 -11.60 -8.38
C ARG A 125 5.56 -11.31 -6.89
N TYR A 126 4.57 -11.87 -6.17
CA TYR A 126 4.53 -11.76 -4.72
C TYR A 126 5.77 -12.38 -4.04
N ARG A 127 6.19 -13.56 -4.49
CA ARG A 127 7.38 -14.26 -3.95
C ARG A 127 8.68 -13.54 -4.29
N ASP A 128 8.74 -12.98 -5.50
CA ASP A 128 9.92 -12.27 -6.01
C ASP A 128 9.99 -10.83 -5.47
N GLU A 129 9.02 -10.44 -4.63
CA GLU A 129 8.88 -9.10 -4.04
C GLU A 129 8.73 -7.97 -5.08
N ASP A 130 8.22 -8.34 -6.26
CA ASP A 130 7.89 -7.43 -7.36
C ASP A 130 6.47 -6.89 -7.21
N TYR A 131 6.32 -5.93 -6.29
CA TYR A 131 5.04 -5.28 -6.02
C TYR A 131 4.85 -4.03 -6.89
N PRO A 132 3.58 -3.62 -7.13
CA PRO A 132 3.30 -2.31 -7.69
C PRO A 132 4.01 -1.18 -6.93
N LYS A 133 4.63 -0.26 -7.67
CA LYS A 133 5.49 0.79 -7.12
C LYS A 133 4.81 2.16 -7.09
N PHE A 134 5.07 2.89 -6.03
CA PHE A 134 4.70 4.28 -5.80
C PHE A 134 5.87 5.20 -6.18
N ASP A 135 5.54 6.43 -6.56
CA ASP A 135 6.53 7.47 -6.84
C ASP A 135 7.20 7.95 -5.55
N ARG A 136 6.48 7.94 -4.43
CA ARG A 136 7.01 8.25 -3.10
C ARG A 136 6.37 7.39 -2.03
N VAL A 137 7.16 7.05 -1.00
CA VAL A 137 6.69 6.34 0.18
C VAL A 137 7.14 7.08 1.43
N GLU A 138 6.21 7.49 2.29
CA GLU A 138 6.54 8.24 3.51
C GLU A 138 6.06 7.49 4.76
N VAL A 139 6.98 7.24 5.68
CA VAL A 139 6.73 6.47 6.90
C VAL A 139 6.80 7.39 8.11
N THR A 140 5.73 7.43 8.91
CA THR A 140 5.74 8.12 10.21
C THR A 140 6.29 7.22 11.30
N THR A 141 6.82 7.83 12.36
CA THR A 141 7.33 7.14 13.55
C THR A 141 6.78 7.82 14.80
N LEU A 142 6.35 7.00 15.77
CA LEU A 142 5.74 7.50 17.01
C LEU A 142 6.74 7.46 18.17
N PHE A 143 6.91 6.32 18.84
CA PHE A 143 7.80 6.22 20.00
C PHE A 143 8.86 5.14 19.81
N THR A 144 9.98 5.26 20.53
CA THR A 144 11.12 4.34 20.47
C THR A 144 10.80 2.95 21.03
N PHE A 145 9.75 2.78 21.83
CA PHE A 145 9.34 1.45 22.31
C PHE A 145 8.68 0.56 21.23
N TYR A 146 8.29 1.13 20.09
CA TYR A 146 7.85 0.40 18.90
C TYR A 146 8.98 0.26 17.86
N TRP A 147 10.23 0.13 18.32
CA TRP A 147 11.41 0.16 17.46
C TRP A 147 11.35 -0.91 16.39
N GLU A 148 11.13 -2.16 16.79
CA GLU A 148 11.13 -3.30 15.88
C GLU A 148 10.09 -3.15 14.77
N GLU A 149 8.84 -2.84 15.12
CA GLU A 149 7.77 -2.61 14.15
C GLU A 149 8.07 -1.42 13.23
N THR A 150 8.65 -0.35 13.78
CA THR A 150 9.03 0.84 13.01
C THR A 150 10.12 0.51 11.99
N ILE A 151 11.22 -0.11 12.42
CA ILE A 151 12.35 -0.47 11.55
C ILE A 151 11.91 -1.48 10.49
N ASN A 152 11.12 -2.48 10.86
CA ASN A 152 10.59 -3.47 9.93
C ASN A 152 9.69 -2.80 8.88
N THR A 153 8.84 -1.85 9.29
CA THR A 153 7.99 -1.06 8.37
C THR A 153 8.84 -0.25 7.40
N ILE A 154 9.84 0.49 7.87
CA ILE A 154 10.71 1.31 7.00
C ILE A 154 11.49 0.43 6.01
N LYS A 155 12.07 -0.69 6.46
CA LYS A 155 12.78 -1.62 5.58
C LYS A 155 11.86 -2.20 4.51
N PHE A 156 10.64 -2.60 4.88
CA PHE A 156 9.68 -3.15 3.94
C PHE A 156 9.14 -2.09 2.97
N ALA A 157 8.94 -0.85 3.43
CA ALA A 157 8.44 0.28 2.63
C ALA A 157 9.27 0.53 1.36
N LYS A 158 10.58 0.26 1.40
CA LYS A 158 11.47 0.34 0.23
C LYS A 158 10.99 -0.52 -0.95
N LYS A 159 10.34 -1.65 -0.68
CA LYS A 159 9.80 -2.56 -1.69
C LYS A 159 8.61 -1.97 -2.44
N PHE A 160 8.01 -0.89 -1.93
CA PHE A 160 6.90 -0.20 -2.59
C PHE A 160 7.32 1.04 -3.35
N CYS A 161 8.58 1.49 -3.27
CA CYS A 161 9.01 2.72 -3.91
C CYS A 161 9.78 2.44 -5.21
N LYS A 162 9.61 3.28 -6.23
CA LYS A 162 10.41 3.22 -7.46
C LYS A 162 11.89 3.46 -7.20
N THR A 163 12.22 4.37 -6.29
CA THR A 163 13.59 4.68 -5.89
C THR A 163 13.70 4.75 -4.37
N ILE A 164 14.87 4.41 -3.81
CA ILE A 164 15.08 4.48 -2.36
C ILE A 164 15.14 5.95 -1.89
N GLN A 165 15.57 6.87 -2.75
CA GLN A 165 15.69 8.30 -2.47
C GLN A 165 14.31 8.96 -2.26
N ASP A 166 13.26 8.38 -2.82
CA ASP A 166 11.87 8.80 -2.64
C ASP A 166 11.17 8.13 -1.45
N VAL A 167 11.90 7.32 -0.66
CA VAL A 167 11.43 6.83 0.64
C VAL A 167 11.84 7.80 1.73
N ARG A 168 10.87 8.29 2.50
CA ARG A 168 11.10 9.29 3.55
C ARG A 168 10.59 8.80 4.88
N VAL A 169 11.31 9.16 5.95
CA VAL A 169 10.96 8.80 7.33
C VAL A 169 10.84 10.09 8.13
N GLY A 170 9.86 10.18 9.01
CA GLY A 170 9.68 11.30 9.92
C GLY A 170 8.90 10.92 11.17
N GLY A 171 8.60 11.92 12.01
CA GLY A 171 7.88 11.71 13.27
C GLY A 171 8.79 11.67 14.49
N ILE A 172 8.18 11.47 15.66
CA ILE A 172 8.78 11.75 16.96
C ILE A 172 10.02 10.87 17.19
N SER A 173 9.88 9.54 17.11
CA SER A 173 11.00 8.60 17.33
C SER A 173 12.18 8.91 16.40
N SER A 174 11.93 9.11 15.11
CA SER A 174 12.98 9.40 14.14
C SER A 174 13.66 10.75 14.33
N SER A 175 12.97 11.71 14.95
CA SER A 175 13.55 13.00 15.33
C SER A 175 14.43 12.90 16.59
N LEU A 176 14.11 11.98 17.51
CA LEU A 176 14.85 11.79 18.76
C LEU A 176 16.14 11.00 18.57
N VAL A 177 16.12 9.99 17.69
CA VAL A 177 17.25 9.06 17.47
C VAL A 177 17.58 8.88 15.98
N PRO A 178 17.87 9.97 15.24
CA PRO A 178 18.03 9.95 13.78
C PRO A 178 19.18 9.05 13.30
N GLU A 179 20.29 9.01 14.04
CA GLU A 179 21.45 8.18 13.69
C GLU A 179 21.13 6.68 13.78
N TYR A 180 20.34 6.26 14.77
CA TYR A 180 19.90 4.86 14.89
C TYR A 180 18.96 4.47 13.74
N ILE A 181 18.04 5.37 13.33
CA ILE A 181 17.19 5.13 12.16
C ILE A 181 18.05 5.00 10.90
N GLN A 182 19.01 5.89 10.67
CA GLN A 182 19.91 5.83 9.52
C GLN A 182 20.73 4.53 9.53
N ASN A 183 21.27 4.12 10.68
CA ASN A 183 22.08 2.91 10.77
C ASN A 183 21.25 1.65 10.47
N ASP A 184 20.05 1.55 11.02
CA ASP A 184 19.20 0.37 10.84
C ASP A 184 18.52 0.32 9.47
N THR A 185 18.17 1.48 8.90
CA THR A 185 17.33 1.56 7.70
C THR A 185 18.06 2.08 6.48
N GLY A 186 19.22 2.72 6.62
CA GLY A 186 19.90 3.42 5.54
C GLY A 186 19.20 4.70 5.06
N ILE A 187 18.14 5.16 5.74
CA ILE A 187 17.37 6.36 5.38
C ILE A 187 17.51 7.38 6.50
N TYR A 188 17.95 8.59 6.15
CA TYR A 188 18.09 9.66 7.12
C TYR A 188 16.73 10.34 7.27
N PRO A 189 16.17 10.40 8.49
CA PRO A 189 14.83 10.93 8.67
C PRO A 189 14.80 12.46 8.58
N HIS A 190 13.61 12.99 8.29
CA HIS A 190 13.30 14.40 8.54
C HIS A 190 13.21 14.62 10.05
N ILE A 191 13.95 15.60 10.56
CA ILE A 191 14.01 15.93 11.98
C ILE A 191 13.11 17.13 12.27
N GLY A 192 12.18 16.97 13.22
CA GLY A 192 11.31 18.05 13.68
C GLY A 192 10.12 18.32 12.76
N LEU A 193 9.60 19.55 12.84
CA LEU A 193 8.38 19.97 12.12
C LEU A 193 8.67 20.27 10.64
N LEU A 194 7.64 20.17 9.80
CA LEU A 194 7.68 20.55 8.37
C LEU A 194 7.36 22.05 8.21
N LYS A 195 8.12 22.89 8.91
CA LYS A 195 7.89 24.33 9.07
C LYS A 195 8.51 25.21 7.97
N GLU A 196 9.29 24.61 7.07
CA GLU A 196 9.99 25.33 6.02
C GLU A 196 9.32 25.09 4.65
N PRO A 197 9.20 26.10 3.78
CA PRO A 197 8.75 25.91 2.42
C PRO A 197 9.76 25.05 1.64
N PHE A 198 9.30 24.46 0.53
CA PHE A 198 10.11 23.62 -0.35
C PHE A 198 10.72 22.38 0.31
N THR A 199 10.17 21.93 1.44
CA THR A 199 10.67 20.76 2.17
C THR A 199 10.56 19.47 1.34
N ARG A 200 9.51 19.31 0.51
CA ARG A 200 9.25 18.07 -0.25
C ARG A 200 9.51 18.18 -1.75
N ASP A 201 9.25 19.36 -2.31
CA ASP A 201 9.42 19.67 -3.72
C ASP A 201 10.02 21.08 -3.86
N ARG A 202 10.96 21.25 -4.79
CA ARG A 202 11.68 22.52 -5.03
C ARG A 202 11.03 23.39 -6.12
N ASP A 203 9.82 23.06 -6.53
CA ASP A 203 9.05 23.79 -7.55
C ASP A 203 8.13 24.85 -6.93
N GLU A 204 7.43 25.62 -7.77
CA GLU A 204 6.53 26.70 -7.35
C GLU A 204 5.45 26.21 -6.38
N LYS A 205 4.82 25.06 -6.68
CA LYS A 205 3.83 24.41 -5.80
C LYS A 205 4.45 23.89 -4.50
N GLY A 206 5.77 23.86 -4.40
CA GLY A 206 6.53 23.49 -3.20
C GLY A 206 6.64 24.61 -2.19
N ASN A 207 6.30 25.86 -2.55
CA ASN A 207 6.34 27.03 -1.67
C ASN A 207 5.17 27.03 -0.65
N VAL A 208 5.12 26.01 0.19
CA VAL A 208 4.06 25.77 1.18
C VAL A 208 4.68 25.25 2.47
N ILE A 209 4.24 25.79 3.61
CA ILE A 209 4.57 25.28 4.93
C ILE A 209 3.60 24.16 5.26
N ILE A 210 4.06 22.90 5.16
CA ILE A 210 3.18 21.72 5.33
C ILE A 210 2.62 21.66 6.76
N ASP A 211 3.37 22.11 7.77
CA ASP A 211 2.88 22.13 9.15
C ASP A 211 1.71 23.10 9.38
N GLU A 212 1.44 24.04 8.47
CA GLU A 212 0.29 24.95 8.58
C GLU A 212 -0.94 24.47 7.81
N LEU A 213 -0.82 23.36 7.07
CA LEU A 213 -1.93 22.82 6.29
C LEU A 213 -3.02 22.19 7.17
N PRO A 214 -4.30 22.26 6.74
CA PRO A 214 -5.37 21.55 7.42
C PRO A 214 -5.15 20.04 7.38
N LEU A 215 -5.73 19.34 8.34
CA LEU A 215 -5.67 17.89 8.41
C LEU A 215 -6.60 17.25 7.37
N ASP A 216 -6.06 16.30 6.62
CA ASP A 216 -6.85 15.44 5.76
C ASP A 216 -7.42 14.26 6.56
N TYR A 217 -8.69 14.35 6.95
CA TYR A 217 -9.36 13.27 7.69
C TYR A 217 -9.72 12.07 6.82
N SER A 218 -9.80 12.24 5.50
CA SER A 218 -10.24 11.15 4.60
C SER A 218 -9.25 9.98 4.56
N ILE A 219 -7.97 10.20 4.89
CA ILE A 219 -7.01 9.09 4.98
C ILE A 219 -7.34 8.08 6.09
N LEU A 220 -8.17 8.47 7.07
CA LEU A 220 -8.61 7.59 8.15
C LEU A 220 -9.75 6.66 7.71
N GLU A 221 -10.43 6.99 6.62
CA GLU A 221 -11.47 6.16 6.00
C GLU A 221 -10.86 5.09 5.07
N GLU A 222 -9.57 5.20 4.74
CA GLU A 222 -8.85 4.23 3.90
C GLU A 222 -8.35 2.99 4.66
N ILE A 223 -8.67 2.91 5.96
CA ILE A 223 -8.27 1.85 6.87
C ILE A 223 -9.47 0.91 7.06
N ASP A 224 -9.62 -0.08 6.17
CA ASP A 224 -10.56 -1.20 6.33
C ASP A 224 -9.93 -2.39 7.07
#